data_AF-A0A644TVW9-F1
#
_entry.id   AF-A0A644TVW9-F1
#
_cell.length_a   1.000
_cell.length_b   1.000
_cell.length_c   1.000
_cell.angle_alpha   90.00
_cell.angle_beta   90.00
_cell.angle_gamma   90.00
#
_symmetry.space_group_name_H-M   'P 1'
#
loop_
_entity.id
_entity.type
_entity.pdbx_description
1 polymer ?
#
loop_
_entity_poly.entity_id
_entity_poly.type
_entity_poly.pdbx_seq_one_letter_code
_entity_poly.pdbx_strand_id
1 'polypeptide(L)' 'MNERSAVVNEKDQNQWLTEVEVSLLTKLSLSTLRAHRFYRKGMPYSKVGRSVRYSLADVAAFMESRRVTIENA' A
#
# COMPACT_ATOMS: atom_id res chain seq x y z
N MET A 1 -12.18 -27.43 -8.75
CA MET A 1 -10.96 -27.37 -9.59
C MET A 1 -10.47 -25.93 -9.60
N ASN A 2 -9.44 -25.49 -8.89
CA ASN A 2 -8.56 -26.10 -7.93
C ASN A 2 -8.10 -24.95 -7.00
N GLU A 3 -8.16 -25.19 -5.68
CA GLU A 3 -7.20 -24.69 -4.68
C GLU A 3 -6.56 -23.32 -4.95
N ARG A 4 -7.19 -22.22 -4.51
CA ARG A 4 -6.52 -20.91 -4.33
C ARG A 4 -6.64 -20.39 -2.91
N SER A 5 -6.76 -21.30 -1.95
CA SER A 5 -6.70 -20.96 -0.54
C SER A 5 -5.29 -21.24 -0.03
N ALA A 6 -4.71 -20.19 0.53
CA ALA A 6 -3.69 -20.25 1.58
C ALA A 6 -2.30 -20.76 1.21
N VAL A 7 -1.53 -19.89 0.55
CA VAL A 7 -0.11 -19.74 0.94
C VAL A 7 0.16 -18.25 1.09
N VAL A 8 -0.36 -17.66 2.19
CA VAL A 8 0.07 -16.34 2.61
C VAL A 8 1.48 -16.55 3.17
N ASN A 9 2.48 -16.26 2.35
CA ASN A 9 3.87 -16.48 2.70
C ASN A 9 4.25 -15.41 3.74
N GLU A 10 4.70 -15.80 4.93
CA GLU A 10 5.10 -14.89 6.02
C GLU A 10 6.27 -13.93 5.63
N LYS A 11 6.81 -14.06 4.40
CA LYS A 11 7.89 -13.24 3.83
C LYS A 11 7.43 -12.05 2.96
N ASP A 12 6.15 -11.68 2.96
CA ASP A 12 5.63 -10.63 2.06
C ASP A 12 5.99 -9.19 2.46
N GLN A 13 6.66 -8.96 3.60
CA GLN A 13 7.11 -7.61 4.01
C GLN A 13 8.06 -6.95 3.01
N ASN A 14 8.76 -7.75 2.18
CA ASN A 14 9.66 -7.25 1.13
C ASN A 14 8.99 -7.10 -0.24
N GLN A 15 7.66 -7.15 -0.32
CA GLN A 15 6.96 -6.98 -1.58
C GLN A 15 6.92 -5.51 -2.03
N TRP A 16 7.28 -5.27 -3.29
CA TRP A 16 7.19 -3.97 -3.95
C TRP A 16 5.95 -3.89 -4.84
N LEU A 17 5.08 -2.93 -4.54
CA LEU A 17 3.81 -2.69 -5.23
C LEU A 17 3.92 -1.55 -6.24
N THR A 18 3.22 -1.67 -7.36
CA THR A 18 2.88 -0.58 -8.28
C THR A 18 1.86 0.36 -7.67
N GLU A 19 1.71 1.56 -8.25
CA GLU A 19 0.62 2.47 -7.85
C GLU A 19 -0.79 1.89 -8.12
N VAL A 20 -0.92 0.98 -9.10
CA VAL A 20 -2.19 0.30 -9.40
C VAL A 20 -2.54 -0.70 -8.30
N GLU A 21 -1.58 -1.51 -7.86
CA GLU A 21 -1.78 -2.45 -6.75
C GLU A 21 -2.07 -1.71 -5.44
N VAL A 22 -1.34 -0.63 -5.15
CA VAL A 22 -1.63 0.22 -3.97
C VAL A 22 -3.01 0.85 -4.06
N SER A 23 -3.43 1.30 -5.24
CA SER A 23 -4.78 1.85 -5.45
C SER A 23 -5.86 0.80 -5.18
N LEU A 24 -5.66 -0.43 -5.65
CA LEU A 24 -6.58 -1.54 -5.40
C LEU A 24 -6.66 -1.91 -3.92
N LEU A 25 -5.51 -1.90 -3.22
CA LEU A 25 -5.39 -2.26 -1.80
C LEU A 25 -5.97 -1.19 -0.87
N THR A 26 -5.61 0.07 -1.08
CA THR A 26 -5.97 1.20 -0.19
C THR A 26 -7.27 1.89 -0.59
N LYS A 27 -7.79 1.60 -1.78
CA LYS A 27 -8.90 2.31 -2.44
C LYS A 27 -8.67 3.81 -2.67
N LEU A 28 -7.43 4.27 -2.54
CA LEU A 28 -7.04 5.60 -3.00
C LEU A 28 -6.92 5.62 -4.52
N SER A 29 -7.42 6.67 -5.16
CA SER A 29 -7.31 6.80 -6.62
C SER A 29 -5.86 7.01 -7.07
N LEU A 30 -5.53 6.62 -8.30
CA LEU A 30 -4.21 6.87 -8.88
C LEU A 30 -3.85 8.36 -8.90
N SER A 31 -4.82 9.25 -9.14
CA SER A 31 -4.60 10.69 -9.11
C SER A 31 -4.25 11.17 -7.70
N THR A 32 -4.91 10.66 -6.66
CA THR A 32 -4.55 10.92 -5.26
C THR A 32 -3.13 10.43 -4.96
N LEU A 33 -2.76 9.21 -5.35
CA LEU A 33 -1.39 8.69 -5.13
C LEU A 33 -0.34 9.52 -5.87
N ARG A 34 -0.63 9.99 -7.09
CA ARG A 34 0.25 10.89 -7.86
C ARG A 34 0.39 12.25 -7.20
N ALA A 35 -0.71 12.83 -6.71
CA ALA A 35 -0.71 14.10 -5.99
C ALA A 35 0.08 14.00 -4.67
N HIS A 36 -0.11 12.92 -3.91
CA HIS A 36 0.69 12.60 -2.73
C HIS A 36 2.19 12.67 -3.05
N ARG A 37 2.66 12.00 -4.11
CA ARG A 37 4.06 12.06 -4.53
C ARG A 37 4.49 13.45 -4.96
N PHE A 38 3.67 14.15 -5.74
CA PHE A 38 3.96 15.51 -6.21
C PHE A 38 4.19 16.47 -5.04
N TYR A 39 3.33 16.42 -4.02
CA TYR A 39 3.43 17.25 -2.82
C TYR A 39 4.34 16.65 -1.74
N ARG A 40 4.99 15.51 -1.97
CA ARG A 40 5.79 14.75 -0.99
C ARG A 40 5.02 14.47 0.32
N LYS A 41 3.74 14.12 0.19
CA LYS A 41 2.85 13.71 1.28
C LYS A 41 2.41 12.26 1.08
N GLY A 42 1.77 11.66 2.09
CA GLY A 42 1.17 10.33 1.98
C GLY A 42 2.13 9.20 2.34
N MET A 43 2.02 8.08 1.62
CA MET A 43 2.86 6.89 1.81
C MET A 43 4.28 7.09 1.26
N PRO A 44 5.32 6.65 1.97
CA PRO A 44 6.67 6.53 1.41
C PRO A 44 6.67 5.73 0.09
N TYR A 45 7.56 6.11 -0.82
CA TYR A 45 7.69 5.47 -2.12
C TYR A 45 9.14 5.50 -2.60
N SER A 46 9.51 4.48 -3.38
CA SER A 46 10.82 4.36 -4.02
C SER A 46 10.71 4.69 -5.51
N LYS A 47 11.72 5.41 -6.02
CA LYS A 47 11.87 5.72 -7.45
C LYS A 47 12.94 4.83 -8.05
N VAL A 48 12.58 4.10 -9.10
CA VAL A 48 13.52 3.30 -9.90
C VAL A 48 13.44 3.81 -11.34
N GLY A 49 14.28 4.81 -11.64
CA GLY A 49 14.17 5.61 -12.87
C GLY A 49 12.81 6.29 -12.98
N ARG A 50 12.07 5.97 -14.05
CA ARG A 50 10.71 6.51 -14.26
C ARG A 50 9.66 5.81 -13.40
N SER A 51 9.91 4.57 -12.99
CA SER A 51 8.97 3.76 -12.21
C SER A 51 8.87 4.22 -10.75
N VAL A 52 7.70 4.01 -10.16
CA VAL A 52 7.39 4.26 -8.75
C VAL A 52 6.99 2.94 -8.11
N ARG A 53 7.54 2.65 -6.93
CA ARG A 53 7.19 1.48 -6.13
C ARG A 53 6.84 1.89 -4.70
N TYR A 54 5.92 1.15 -4.09
CA TYR A 54 5.58 1.26 -2.68
C TYR A 54 5.95 -0.05 -2.00
N SER A 55 6.56 -0.01 -0.81
CA SER A 55 6.73 -1.25 -0.05
C SER A 55 5.38 -1.63 0.56
N LEU A 56 5.07 -2.92 0.63
CA LEU A 56 3.86 -3.38 1.30
C LEU A 56 3.84 -2.94 2.77
N ALA A 57 4.99 -2.98 3.44
CA ALA A 57 5.17 -2.54 4.81
C ALA A 57 4.79 -1.07 5.02
N ASP A 58 5.26 -0.16 4.17
CA ASP A 58 4.93 1.27 4.26
C ASP A 58 3.44 1.53 4.02
N VAL A 59 2.83 0.80 3.08
CA VAL A 59 1.39 0.91 2.82
C VAL A 59 0.58 0.44 4.03
N ALA A 60 0.95 -0.70 4.62
CA ALA A 60 0.31 -1.23 5.82
C ALA A 60 0.45 -0.26 7.00
N ALA A 61 1.66 0.24 7.25
CA ALA A 61 1.93 1.22 8.32
C ALA A 61 1.11 2.52 8.13
N PHE A 62 0.96 2.98 6.90
CA PHE A 62 0.13 4.16 6.58
C PHE A 62 -1.35 3.94 6.87
N MET A 63 -1.88 2.75 6.57
CA MET A 63 -3.27 2.42 6.89
C MET A 63 -3.46 2.28 8.39
N GLU A 64 -2.51 1.64 9.08
CA GLU A 64 -2.54 1.45 10.52
C GLU A 64 -2.51 2.79 11.28
N SER A 65 -1.67 3.73 10.83
CA SER A 65 -1.57 5.06 11.46
C SER A 65 -2.85 5.90 11.36
N ARG A 66 -3.85 5.45 10.59
CA ARG A 66 -5.17 6.09 10.41
C ARG A 66 -6.31 5.27 10.98
N ARG A 67 -6.00 4.14 11.61
CA ARG A 67 -7.00 3.31 12.27
C ARG A 67 -7.60 4.09 13.43
N VAL A 68 -8.92 4.26 13.41
CA VAL A 68 -9.67 4.85 14.53
C VAL A 68 -9.99 3.74 15.51
N THR A 69 -9.55 3.86 16.77
CA THR A 69 -9.93 2.96 17.85
C THR A 69 -11.35 3.27 18.28
N ILE A 70 -12.21 2.24 18.29
CA ILE A 70 -13.58 2.36 18.75
C ILE A 70 -13.60 1.98 20.24
N GLU A 71 -14.04 2.91 21.08
CA GLU A 71 -14.35 2.62 22.47
C GLU A 71 -15.77 2.03 22.52
N ASN A 72 -15.92 0.79 22.97
CA ASN A 72 -17.24 0.22 23.20
C ASN A 72 -17.83 0.91 24.44
N ALA A 73 -18.95 1.61 24.24
CA ALA A 73 -19.78 2.19 25.31
C ALA A 73 -20.58 1.11 26.05
#